data_AF-A0A3C1Z092-F1
#
_entry.id   AF-A0A3C1Z092-F1
#
_cell.length_a   1.000
_cell.length_b   1.000
_cell.length_c   1.000
_cell.angle_alpha   90.00
_cell.angle_beta   90.00
_cell.angle_gamma   90.00
#
_symmetry.space_group_name_H-M   'P 1'
#
loop_
_entity.id
_entity.type
_entity.pdbx_description
1 polymer ?
#
loop_
_entity_poly.entity_id
_entity_poly.type
_entity_poly.pdbx_seq_one_letter_code
_entity_poly.pdbx_strand_id
1 'polypeptide(L)'
;MLDRILEHKKAEIRHKSSRGYLAELKTKIRDAGPTLGFAVTLDARRTPTRPALIAEVKKASPSLGLLRPEFEQRFEPVGIAEAYREHGASAVSVLT
;
A
#
# COMPACT_ATOMS: atom_id res chain seq x y z
N MET A 1 -13.98 -16.16 0.75
CA MET A 1 -13.33 -15.06 -0.02
C MET A 1 -11.87 -14.90 0.38
N LEU A 2 -11.58 -14.76 1.67
CA LEU A 2 -10.21 -14.70 2.19
C LEU A 2 -9.37 -15.94 1.83
N ASP A 3 -9.96 -17.14 1.85
CA ASP A 3 -9.25 -18.38 1.48
C ASP A 3 -8.72 -18.35 0.04
N ARG A 4 -9.47 -17.76 -0.90
CA ARG A 4 -9.02 -17.59 -2.29
C ARG A 4 -7.84 -16.62 -2.39
N ILE A 5 -7.84 -15.55 -1.59
CA ILE A 5 -6.72 -14.60 -1.51
C ILE A 5 -5.48 -15.30 -0.94
N LEU A 6 -5.66 -16.11 0.12
CA LEU A 6 -4.58 -16.87 0.73
C LEU A 6 -3.98 -17.90 -0.22
N GLU A 7 -4.80 -18.67 -0.95
CA GLU A 7 -4.32 -19.64 -1.92
C GLU A 7 -3.56 -18.97 -3.07
N HIS A 8 -4.06 -17.84 -3.58
CA HIS A 8 -3.34 -17.06 -4.58
C HIS A 8 -1.99 -16.57 -4.05
N LYS A 9 -1.94 -16.06 -2.81
CA LYS A 9 -0.69 -15.58 -2.19
C LYS A 9 0.33 -16.71 -1.97
N LYS A 10 -0.12 -17.91 -1.59
CA LYS A 10 0.75 -19.10 -1.47
C LYS A 10 1.37 -19.48 -2.82
N ALA A 11 0.58 -19.45 -3.90
CA ALA A 11 1.10 -19.71 -5.25
C ALA A 11 2.13 -18.64 -5.68
N GLU A 12 1.84 -17.36 -5.43
CA GLU A 12 2.75 -16.24 -5.70
C GLU A 12 4.08 -16.40 -4.95
N ILE A 13 4.04 -16.75 -3.66
CA ILE A 13 5.23 -16.97 -2.83
C ILE A 13 6.05 -18.15 -3.37
N ARG A 14 5.42 -19.29 -3.72
CA ARG A 14 6.14 -20.44 -4.28
C ARG A 14 6.91 -20.08 -5.55
N HIS A 15 6.32 -19.27 -6.44
CA HIS A 15 6.99 -18.79 -7.65
C HIS A 15 8.13 -17.81 -7.35
N LYS A 16 7.98 -16.98 -6.29
CA LYS A 16 9.00 -16.02 -5.84
C LYS A 16 10.04 -16.62 -4.87
N SER A 17 9.95 -17.89 -4.49
CA SER A 17 10.86 -18.51 -3.50
C SER A 17 12.11 -19.14 -4.11
N SER A 18 12.56 -18.67 -5.28
CA SER A 18 13.86 -19.08 -5.81
C SER A 18 14.99 -18.46 -4.95
N ARG A 19 16.09 -19.20 -4.78
CA ARG A 19 17.25 -18.69 -4.03
C ARG A 19 17.80 -17.37 -4.60
N GLY A 20 17.68 -17.18 -5.92
CA GLY A 20 18.07 -15.95 -6.62
C GLY A 20 17.20 -14.75 -6.24
N TYR A 21 15.87 -14.90 -6.28
CA TYR A 21 14.94 -13.81 -5.95
C TYR A 21 15.14 -13.28 -4.52
N LEU A 22 15.31 -14.17 -3.54
CA LEU A 22 15.51 -13.75 -2.15
C LEU A 22 16.84 -13.02 -1.96
N ALA A 23 17.90 -13.45 -2.64
CA ALA A 23 19.21 -12.79 -2.59
C ALA A 23 19.15 -11.38 -3.20
N GLU A 24 18.52 -11.24 -4.37
CA GLU A 24 18.30 -9.94 -5.01
C GLU A 24 17.44 -9.02 -4.16
N LEU A 25 16.36 -9.54 -3.55
CA LEU A 25 15.49 -8.76 -2.67
C LEU A 25 16.25 -8.24 -1.44
N LYS A 26 17.10 -9.07 -0.81
CA LYS A 26 17.95 -8.64 0.31
C LYS A 26 18.91 -7.53 -0.10
N THR A 27 19.51 -7.64 -1.29
CA THR A 27 20.37 -6.59 -1.84
C THR A 27 19.59 -5.28 -2.03
N LYS A 28 18.42 -5.33 -2.68
CA LYS A 28 17.55 -4.16 -2.86
C LYS A 28 17.12 -3.51 -1.54
N ILE A 29 16.82 -4.31 -0.51
CA ILE A 29 16.45 -3.81 0.83
C ILE A 29 17.65 -3.12 1.50
N ARG A 30 18.85 -3.70 1.41
CA ARG A 30 20.06 -3.11 1.98
C ARG A 30 20.41 -1.78 1.30
N ASP A 31 20.21 -1.70 -0.01
CA ASP A 31 20.53 -0.51 -0.79
C ASP A 31 19.39 0.54 -0.74
N ALA A 32 18.25 0.22 -0.13
CA ALA A 32 17.16 1.16 0.09
C ALA A 32 17.49 2.13 1.25
N GLY A 33 16.97 3.35 1.15
CA GLY A 33 17.09 4.34 2.23
C GLY A 33 16.33 3.94 3.50
N PRO A 34 16.51 4.69 4.60
CA PRO A 34 15.81 4.43 5.85
C PRO A 34 14.29 4.54 5.67
N THR A 35 13.54 3.74 6.43
CA THR A 35 12.08 3.83 6.44
C THR A 35 11.61 5.13 7.11
N LEU A 36 10.41 5.59 6.73
CA LEU A 36 9.83 6.85 7.23
C LEU A 36 9.21 6.75 8.64
N GLY A 37 9.18 5.56 9.26
CA GLY A 37 8.62 5.39 10.61
C GLY A 37 7.09 5.50 10.67
N PHE A 38 6.39 4.52 10.08
CA PHE A 38 4.91 4.52 9.97
C PHE A 38 4.19 4.69 11.32
N ALA A 39 4.46 3.83 12.31
CA ALA A 39 3.79 3.87 13.61
C ALA A 39 4.08 5.17 14.37
N VAL A 40 5.36 5.57 14.42
CA VAL A 40 5.81 6.81 15.09
C VAL A 40 5.13 8.04 14.48
N THR A 41 4.98 8.07 13.15
CA THR A 41 4.29 9.17 12.45
C THR A 41 2.81 9.24 12.83
N LEU A 42 2.13 8.10 12.96
CA LEU A 42 0.72 8.07 13.35
C LEU A 42 0.52 8.53 14.79
N ASP A 43 1.37 8.07 15.71
CA ASP A 43 1.30 8.48 17.11
C ASP A 43 1.56 9.99 17.26
N ALA A 44 2.57 10.51 16.56
CA ALA A 44 2.93 11.93 16.60
C ALA A 44 1.86 12.84 15.98
N ARG A 45 1.11 12.37 14.98
CA ARG A 45 0.08 13.18 14.30
C ARG A 45 -1.31 13.09 14.93
N ARG A 46 -1.52 12.17 15.88
CA ARG A 46 -2.78 12.05 16.59
C ARG A 46 -2.88 13.14 17.65
N THR A 47 -3.95 13.93 17.59
CA THR A 47 -4.27 14.96 18.60
C THR A 47 -5.72 14.79 19.07
N PRO A 48 -6.12 15.41 20.20
CA PRO A 48 -7.51 15.36 20.65
C PRO A 48 -8.53 15.88 19.63
N THR A 49 -8.11 16.79 18.75
CA THR A 49 -8.97 17.45 17.76
C THR A 49 -8.78 16.94 16.32
N ARG A 50 -7.80 16.06 16.09
CA ARG A 50 -7.49 15.55 14.74
C ARG A 50 -6.95 14.11 14.78
N PRO A 51 -7.58 13.16 14.07
CA PRO A 51 -7.08 11.80 13.96
C PRO A 51 -5.85 11.71 13.04
N ALA A 52 -5.01 10.71 13.29
CA ALA A 52 -3.96 10.32 12.36
C ALA A 52 -4.58 9.46 11.23
N LEU A 53 -4.81 10.09 10.07
CA LEU A 53 -5.46 9.44 8.93
C LEU A 53 -4.46 8.61 8.11
N ILE A 54 -4.77 7.33 7.90
CA ILE A 54 -4.17 6.50 6.86
C ILE A 54 -5.12 6.53 5.65
N ALA A 55 -4.70 7.16 4.56
CA ALA A 55 -5.53 7.27 3.36
C ALA A 55 -5.18 6.14 2.37
N GLU A 56 -6.19 5.39 1.90
CA GLU A 56 -5.99 4.23 1.03
C GLU A 56 -6.13 4.59 -0.45
N VAL A 57 -5.08 4.34 -1.23
CA VAL A 57 -5.06 4.40 -2.69
C VAL A 57 -5.46 3.04 -3.24
N LYS A 58 -6.69 2.95 -3.78
CA LYS A 58 -7.27 1.69 -4.25
C LYS A 58 -8.13 1.88 -5.48
N LYS A 59 -7.90 1.01 -6.47
CA LYS A 59 -8.63 1.00 -7.75
C LYS A 59 -9.98 0.29 -7.66
N ALA A 60 -9.99 -0.90 -7.07
CA ALA A 60 -11.15 -1.78 -7.02
C ALA A 60 -11.17 -2.61 -5.72
N SER A 61 -12.30 -3.25 -5.43
CA SER A 61 -12.44 -4.23 -4.36
C SER A 61 -13.27 -5.43 -4.80
N PRO A 62 -13.09 -6.62 -4.20
CA PRO A 62 -13.94 -7.77 -4.52
C PRO A 62 -15.43 -7.55 -4.29
N SER A 63 -15.79 -6.72 -3.30
CA SER A 63 -17.19 -6.48 -2.93
C SER A 63 -17.88 -5.41 -3.77
N LEU A 64 -17.15 -4.37 -4.19
CA LEU A 64 -17.71 -3.22 -4.92
C LEU A 64 -17.27 -3.15 -6.39
N GLY A 65 -16.42 -4.07 -6.84
CA GLY A 65 -15.78 -3.96 -8.14
C GLY A 65 -14.93 -2.69 -8.22
N LEU A 66 -14.99 -2.00 -9.34
CA LEU A 66 -14.31 -0.73 -9.54
C LEU A 66 -14.88 0.36 -8.62
N LEU A 67 -14.02 1.04 -7.85
CA LEU A 67 -14.50 2.02 -6.86
C LEU A 67 -15.01 3.32 -7.49
N ARG A 68 -14.55 3.65 -8.71
CA ARG A 68 -15.00 4.80 -9.50
C ARG A 68 -14.97 4.43 -10.98
N PRO A 69 -16.03 4.67 -11.77
CA PRO A 69 -16.05 4.32 -13.20
C PRO A 69 -14.84 4.85 -13.98
N GLU A 70 -14.36 6.04 -13.63
CA GLU A 70 -13.22 6.67 -14.31
C GLU A 70 -11.91 5.89 -14.09
N PHE A 71 -11.79 5.11 -13.01
CA PHE A 71 -10.60 4.31 -12.72
C PHE A 71 -10.37 3.18 -13.73
N GLU A 72 -11.40 2.78 -14.49
CA GLU A 72 -11.25 1.84 -15.59
C GLU A 72 -10.23 2.37 -16.61
N GLN A 73 -10.40 3.64 -16.99
CA GLN A 73 -9.63 4.32 -18.02
C GLN A 73 -8.46 5.12 -17.46
N ARG A 74 -8.61 5.67 -16.24
CA ARG A 74 -7.66 6.59 -15.62
C ARG A 74 -7.60 6.37 -14.12
N PHE A 75 -6.55 5.68 -13.68
CA PHE A 75 -6.20 5.52 -12.27
C PHE A 75 -4.78 6.07 -12.06
N GLU A 76 -4.68 7.22 -11.41
CA GLU A 76 -3.43 7.96 -11.18
C GLU A 76 -2.98 7.83 -9.71
N PRO A 77 -2.35 6.71 -9.30
CA PRO A 77 -2.07 6.44 -7.89
C PRO A 77 -1.14 7.48 -7.25
N VAL A 78 -0.20 8.03 -8.01
CA VAL A 78 0.73 9.06 -7.52
C VAL A 78 -0.02 10.36 -7.23
N GLY A 79 -0.84 10.84 -8.18
CA GLY A 79 -1.63 12.06 -7.99
C GLY A 79 -2.64 11.93 -6.84
N ILE A 80 -3.23 10.75 -6.65
CA ILE A 80 -4.10 10.48 -5.50
C ILE A 80 -3.31 10.56 -4.19
N ALA A 81 -2.12 9.94 -4.13
CA ALA A 81 -1.27 9.97 -2.93
C ALA A 81 -0.78 11.39 -2.60
N GLU A 82 -0.42 12.19 -3.61
CA GLU A 82 -0.06 13.60 -3.46
C GLU A 82 -1.22 14.42 -2.90
N ALA A 83 -2.42 14.26 -3.47
CA ALA A 83 -3.62 14.90 -2.96
C ALA A 83 -3.90 14.51 -1.51
N TYR A 84 -3.76 13.24 -1.13
CA TYR A 84 -3.91 12.81 0.26
C TYR A 84 -2.90 13.47 1.19
N ARG A 85 -1.63 13.58 0.77
CA ARG A 85 -0.59 14.27 1.53
C ARG A 85 -0.95 15.74 1.74
N GLU A 86 -1.37 16.44 0.68
CA GLU A 86 -1.75 17.86 0.72
C GLU A 86 -2.93 18.12 1.65
N HIS A 87 -3.90 17.20 1.70
CA HIS A 87 -5.05 17.28 2.59
C HIS A 87 -4.77 16.72 4.00
N GLY A 88 -3.50 16.40 4.27
CA GLY A 88 -2.97 16.09 5.60
C GLY A 88 -3.17 14.64 6.06
N ALA A 89 -3.22 13.69 5.12
CA ALA A 89 -3.02 12.29 5.47
C ALA A 89 -1.69 12.12 6.23
N SER A 90 -1.71 11.27 7.26
CA SER A 90 -0.55 10.93 8.07
C SER A 90 0.28 9.82 7.44
N ALA A 91 -0.39 8.90 6.73
CA ALA A 91 0.25 7.87 5.92
C ALA A 91 -0.66 7.47 4.75
N VAL A 92 -0.10 6.70 3.82
CA VAL A 92 -0.82 6.15 2.67
C VAL A 92 -0.78 4.62 2.71
N SER A 93 -1.94 3.99 2.53
CA SER A 93 -2.06 2.55 2.23
C SER A 93 -2.19 2.40 0.71
N VAL A 94 -1.38 1.55 0.08
CA VAL A 94 -1.42 1.33 -1.38
C VAL A 94 -1.66 -0.13 -1.66
N LEU A 95 -2.70 -0.45 -2.43
CA LEU A 95 -2.93 -1.81 -2.90
C LEU A 95 -2.05 -2.08 -4.13
N THR A 96 -1.18 -3.09 -4.01
CA THR A 96 -0.21 -3.55 -5.03
C THR A 96 -0.69 -4.78 -5.77
#